data_AF-A0A6B0Z2G3-F1
#
_entry.id   AF-A0A6B0Z2G3-F1
#
_cell.length_a   1.000
_cell.length_b   1.000
_cell.length_c   1.000
_cell.angle_alpha   90.00
_cell.angle_beta   90.00
_cell.angle_gamma   90.00
#
_symmetry.space_group_name_H-M   'P 1'
#
loop_
_entity.id
_entity.type
_entity.pdbx_description
1 polymer ?
#
loop_
_entity_poly.entity_id
_entity_poly.type
_entity_poly.pdbx_seq_one_letter_code
_entity_poly.pdbx_strand_id
1 'polypeptide(L)'
;MMNLEQPYIAELPGDLSPTEVREDKERYGSGNAENDSSPLEECDLSAYFSSGGVLSGAMADYELRPGQLEMANVVKKAILDQCPALIEAPTGTGKSLAYLLPAILSEQKIVIATANKSLQDQLFRKDIPFLRNILGRPFDAIVVIGRNNCICRHNWE
;
A
#
# COMPACT_ATOMS: atom_id res chain seq x y z
N MET A 1 25.00 -17.98 -9.81
CA MET A 1 23.87 -18.79 -9.29
C MET A 1 23.33 -18.06 -8.07
N MET A 2 22.19 -17.40 -8.22
CA MET A 2 21.54 -16.65 -7.14
C MET A 2 20.62 -17.61 -6.37
N ASN A 3 20.88 -17.77 -5.07
CA ASN A 3 20.08 -18.59 -4.17
C ASN A 3 18.66 -18.03 -4.07
N LEU A 4 17.70 -18.82 -4.54
CA LEU A 4 16.27 -18.53 -4.57
C LEU A 4 15.52 -19.43 -3.57
N GLU A 5 15.99 -19.60 -2.32
CA GLU A 5 15.22 -20.31 -1.28
C GLU A 5 15.58 -19.82 0.13
N GLN A 6 15.26 -18.57 0.46
CA GLN A 6 15.04 -18.21 1.87
C GLN A 6 13.69 -17.50 2.02
N PRO A 7 12.71 -18.09 2.72
CA PRO A 7 11.50 -17.37 3.07
C PRO A 7 11.89 -16.23 4.03
N TYR A 8 11.55 -14.99 3.66
CA TYR A 8 11.61 -13.87 4.58
C TYR A 8 10.57 -14.09 5.68
N ILE A 9 11.04 -14.58 6.83
CA ILE A 9 10.31 -14.55 8.09
C ILE A 9 10.38 -13.09 8.54
N ALA A 10 9.26 -12.37 8.43
CA ALA A 10 9.13 -11.12 9.15
C ALA A 10 9.30 -11.46 10.63
N GLU A 11 10.40 -11.04 11.25
CA GLU A 11 10.50 -11.05 12.71
C GLU A 11 9.40 -10.14 13.22
N LEU A 12 8.30 -10.75 13.64
CA LEU A 12 7.27 -10.09 14.42
C LEU A 12 7.97 -9.55 15.67
N PRO A 13 7.75 -8.29 16.07
CA PRO A 13 8.27 -7.80 17.35
C PRO A 13 7.89 -8.79 18.43
N GLY A 14 8.89 -9.17 19.24
CA GLY A 14 8.77 -10.20 20.26
C GLY A 14 7.61 -9.93 21.22
N ASP A 15 7.01 -11.03 21.70
CA ASP A 15 5.88 -11.09 22.62
C ASP A 15 4.53 -10.60 22.04
N LEU A 16 3.86 -11.51 21.31
CA LEU A 16 2.40 -11.50 21.14
C LEU A 16 1.75 -12.32 22.27
N SER A 17 1.98 -11.93 23.52
CA SER A 17 0.97 -12.10 24.55
C SER A 17 -0.33 -11.49 24.02
N PRO A 18 -1.51 -11.98 24.45
CA PRO A 18 -2.76 -11.30 24.13
C PRO A 18 -2.61 -9.86 24.62
N THR A 19 -2.28 -8.96 23.70
CA THR A 19 -2.27 -7.54 23.98
C THR A 19 -3.69 -7.30 24.39
N GLU A 20 -3.89 -6.94 25.66
CA GLU A 20 -5.21 -6.62 26.20
C GLU A 20 -5.92 -5.83 25.12
N VAL A 21 -7.06 -6.34 24.65
CA VAL A 21 -7.96 -5.59 23.79
C VAL A 21 -8.44 -4.44 24.67
N ARG A 22 -7.63 -3.38 24.71
CA ARG A 22 -8.01 -2.11 25.30
C ARG A 22 -9.10 -1.61 24.37
N GLU A 23 -10.34 -1.66 24.87
CA GLU A 23 -11.45 -0.96 24.24
C GLU A 23 -11.15 0.54 24.30
N ASP A 24 -10.33 1.03 23.37
CA ASP A 24 -10.14 2.46 23.14
C ASP A 24 -11.38 2.97 22.39
N LYS A 25 -12.53 3.00 23.09
CA LYS A 25 -13.80 3.55 22.61
C LYS A 25 -13.75 5.07 22.36
N GLU A 26 -12.63 5.73 22.61
CA GLU A 26 -12.49 7.19 22.53
C GLU A 26 -11.65 7.71 21.34
N ARG A 27 -11.23 6.86 20.38
CA ARG A 27 -10.49 7.34 19.18
C ARG A 27 -11.31 7.44 17.90
N TYR A 28 -12.58 7.05 17.90
CA TYR A 28 -13.49 7.29 16.79
C TYR A 28 -14.26 8.59 17.02
N GLY A 29 -13.59 9.72 16.82
CA GLY A 29 -14.21 11.04 16.84
C GLY A 29 -13.23 12.17 17.10
N SER A 30 -13.07 13.02 16.08
CA SER A 30 -12.49 14.37 16.16
C SER A 30 -10.97 14.44 16.41
N GLY A 31 -10.19 14.18 15.36
CA GLY A 31 -8.87 14.78 15.21
C GLY A 31 -9.03 16.16 14.58
N ASN A 32 -8.54 17.18 15.27
CA ASN A 32 -8.67 18.59 14.93
C ASN A 32 -8.28 18.90 13.48
N ALA A 33 -9.07 19.79 12.86
CA ALA A 33 -8.68 20.55 11.68
C ALA A 33 -7.56 21.52 12.07
N GLU A 34 -6.34 21.02 12.17
CA GLU A 34 -5.15 21.83 12.01
C GLU A 34 -4.74 21.71 10.54
N ASN A 35 -4.57 22.87 9.91
CA ASN A 35 -4.51 23.10 8.47
C ASN A 35 -3.14 22.68 7.90
N ASP A 36 -2.77 21.41 8.10
CA ASP A 36 -1.63 20.76 7.46
C ASP A 36 -2.17 20.03 6.23
N SER A 37 -2.03 20.65 5.06
CA SER A 37 -2.39 20.05 3.78
C SER A 37 -1.71 18.70 3.65
N SER A 38 -2.47 17.64 3.38
CA SER A 38 -1.87 16.32 3.23
C SER A 38 -0.86 16.32 2.07
N PRO A 39 0.27 15.59 2.12
CA PRO A 39 1.21 15.52 1.00
C PRO A 39 0.54 15.10 -0.32
N LEU A 40 -0.58 14.37 -0.24
CA LEU A 40 -1.40 14.01 -1.39
C LEU A 40 -2.03 15.23 -2.08
N GLU A 41 -2.53 16.23 -1.35
CA GLU A 41 -3.20 17.41 -1.92
C GLU A 41 -2.26 18.18 -2.83
N GLU A 42 -1.06 18.47 -2.34
CA GLU A 42 -0.05 19.27 -3.02
C GLU A 42 0.72 18.48 -4.08
N CYS A 43 0.72 17.15 -4.00
CA CYS A 43 1.48 16.31 -4.91
C CYS A 43 0.89 16.30 -6.33
N ASP A 44 1.73 16.63 -7.33
CA ASP A 44 1.46 16.32 -8.72
C ASP A 44 1.89 14.88 -9.05
N LEU A 45 0.91 14.00 -9.25
CA LEU A 45 1.15 12.59 -9.58
C LEU A 45 1.81 12.40 -10.95
N SER A 46 1.75 13.40 -11.84
CA SER A 46 2.42 13.34 -13.14
C SER A 46 3.95 13.27 -13.00
N ALA A 47 4.49 13.83 -11.91
CA ALA A 47 5.91 13.75 -11.58
C ALA A 47 6.38 12.30 -11.33
N TYR A 48 5.47 11.39 -11.02
CA TYR A 48 5.79 9.97 -10.80
C TYR A 48 5.58 9.13 -12.06
N PHE A 49 4.47 9.33 -12.78
CA PHE A 49 4.04 8.48 -13.89
C PHE A 49 4.44 8.99 -15.29
N SER A 50 5.12 10.12 -15.42
CA SER A 50 5.58 10.62 -16.72
C SER A 50 6.82 9.86 -17.22
N SER A 51 7.14 9.96 -18.52
CA SER A 51 8.32 9.30 -19.14
C SER A 51 9.67 9.72 -18.52
N GLY A 52 9.74 10.87 -17.84
CA GLY A 52 10.91 11.32 -17.07
C GLY A 52 10.65 11.36 -15.56
N GLY A 53 9.53 10.78 -15.12
CA GLY A 53 9.11 10.79 -13.74
C GLY A 53 9.88 9.80 -12.87
N VAL A 54 9.60 9.83 -11.58
CA VAL A 54 10.32 9.02 -10.58
C VAL A 54 10.28 7.52 -10.90
N LEU A 55 9.16 7.01 -11.42
CA LEU A 55 9.04 5.59 -11.76
C LEU A 55 9.90 5.20 -12.97
N SER A 56 10.07 6.12 -13.93
CA SER A 56 10.91 5.91 -15.11
C SER A 56 12.38 5.72 -14.74
N GLY A 57 12.88 6.50 -13.78
CA GLY A 57 14.26 6.36 -13.29
C GLY A 57 14.51 5.10 -12.46
N ALA A 58 13.46 4.51 -11.88
CA ALA A 58 13.57 3.38 -10.96
C ALA A 58 13.27 2.01 -11.61
N MET A 59 12.70 1.97 -12.82
CA MET A 59 12.37 0.74 -13.54
C MET A 59 13.10 0.70 -14.88
N ALA A 60 13.97 -0.30 -15.08
CA ALA A 60 14.76 -0.43 -16.31
C ALA A 60 13.90 -0.54 -17.58
N ASP A 61 12.74 -1.21 -17.48
CA ASP A 61 11.78 -1.40 -18.57
C ASP A 61 10.50 -0.57 -18.36
N TYR A 62 10.63 0.67 -17.87
CA TYR A 62 9.48 1.55 -17.68
C TYR A 62 8.81 1.90 -19.01
N GLU A 63 7.48 1.80 -19.04
CA GLU A 63 6.65 2.23 -20.16
C GLU A 63 5.61 3.22 -19.64
N LEU A 64 5.54 4.39 -20.27
CA LEU A 64 4.50 5.38 -19.99
C LEU A 64 3.14 4.78 -20.32
N ARG A 65 2.27 4.71 -19.32
CA ARG A 65 0.90 4.20 -19.45
C ARG A 65 -0.07 5.27 -18.96
N PRO A 66 -0.68 6.07 -19.87
CA PRO A 66 -1.56 7.18 -19.48
C PRO A 66 -2.66 6.77 -18.50
N GLY A 67 -3.24 5.57 -18.69
CA GLY A 67 -4.26 5.02 -17.80
C GLY A 67 -3.81 4.82 -16.34
N GLN A 68 -2.51 4.68 -16.06
CA GLN A 68 -2.02 4.67 -14.68
C GLN A 68 -2.16 6.03 -14.01
N LEU A 69 -1.76 7.10 -14.71
CA LEU A 69 -1.89 8.47 -14.20
C LEU A 69 -3.36 8.87 -14.05
N GLU A 70 -4.19 8.52 -15.02
CA GLU A 70 -5.65 8.74 -14.96
C GLU A 70 -6.25 8.04 -13.73
N MET A 71 -5.97 6.74 -13.55
CA MET A 71 -6.42 5.99 -12.38
C MET A 71 -5.92 6.60 -11.08
N ALA A 72 -4.64 6.99 -11.02
CA ALA A 72 -4.05 7.56 -9.82
C ALA A 72 -4.70 8.89 -9.43
N ASN A 73 -5.05 9.73 -10.41
CA ASN A 73 -5.79 10.97 -10.18
C ASN A 73 -7.23 10.72 -9.71
N VAL A 74 -7.92 9.71 -10.26
CA VAL A 74 -9.26 9.32 -9.77
C VAL A 74 -9.17 8.83 -8.33
N VAL A 75 -8.17 8.02 -7.99
CA VAL A 75 -7.97 7.54 -6.60
C VAL A 75 -7.60 8.69 -5.67
N LYS A 76 -6.69 9.60 -6.07
CA LYS A 76 -6.37 10.81 -5.30
C LYS A 76 -7.63 11.59 -4.98
N LYS A 77 -8.45 11.88 -5.98
CA LYS A 77 -9.72 12.59 -5.79
C LYS A 77 -10.67 11.84 -4.85
N ALA A 78 -10.83 10.53 -5.02
CA ALA A 78 -11.70 9.72 -4.17
C ALA A 78 -11.28 9.74 -2.69
N ILE A 79 -9.97 9.70 -2.42
CA ILE A 79 -9.42 9.79 -1.06
C ILE A 79 -9.68 11.18 -0.45
N LEU A 80 -9.37 12.25 -1.19
CA LEU A 80 -9.52 13.63 -0.72
C LEU A 80 -10.99 14.02 -0.50
N ASP A 81 -11.85 13.68 -1.47
CA ASP A 81 -13.29 13.97 -1.42
C ASP A 81 -14.07 12.98 -0.54
N GLN A 82 -13.40 11.95 -0.01
CA GLN A 82 -13.99 10.85 0.76
C GLN A 82 -15.20 10.20 0.05
N CYS A 83 -15.11 10.02 -1.26
CA CYS A 83 -16.20 9.52 -2.08
C CYS A 83 -15.85 8.18 -2.76
N PRO A 84 -16.84 7.31 -3.01
CA PRO A 84 -16.61 6.09 -3.76
C PRO A 84 -16.21 6.38 -5.21
N ALA A 85 -15.24 5.63 -5.73
CA ALA A 85 -14.89 5.61 -7.15
C ALA A 85 -14.91 4.18 -7.68
N LEU A 86 -15.43 4.02 -8.90
CA LEU A 86 -15.40 2.75 -9.64
C LEU A 86 -14.48 2.92 -10.85
N ILE A 87 -13.47 2.05 -10.94
CA ILE A 87 -12.45 2.13 -11.98
C ILE A 87 -12.31 0.76 -12.62
N GLU A 88 -12.51 0.70 -13.93
CA GLU A 88 -12.16 -0.48 -14.72
C GLU A 88 -10.76 -0.30 -15.32
N ALA A 89 -9.88 -1.29 -15.12
CA ALA A 89 -8.54 -1.25 -15.69
C ALA A 89 -8.09 -2.65 -16.15
N PRO A 90 -7.65 -2.82 -17.41
CA PRO A 90 -7.24 -4.13 -17.99
C PRO A 90 -6.03 -4.76 -17.29
N THR A 91 -6.00 -6.07 -17.06
CA THR A 91 -4.88 -6.76 -16.37
C THR A 91 -3.50 -6.42 -16.95
N GLY A 92 -2.44 -6.49 -16.12
CA GLY A 92 -1.06 -6.22 -16.56
C GLY A 92 -0.70 -4.73 -16.73
N THR A 93 -1.62 -3.79 -16.48
CA THR A 93 -1.36 -2.34 -16.61
C THR A 93 -0.60 -1.69 -15.46
N GLY A 94 -0.16 -2.43 -14.43
CA GLY A 94 0.56 -1.85 -13.27
C GLY A 94 -0.34 -1.03 -12.33
N LYS A 95 -1.65 -1.34 -12.27
CA LYS A 95 -2.65 -0.73 -11.39
C LYS A 95 -2.22 -0.55 -9.95
N SER A 96 -1.44 -1.50 -9.43
CA SER A 96 -1.01 -1.49 -8.03
C SER A 96 -0.40 -0.15 -7.64
N LEU A 97 0.52 0.36 -8.46
CA LEU A 97 1.18 1.63 -8.19
C LEU A 97 0.22 2.82 -8.27
N ALA A 98 -0.75 2.76 -9.21
CA ALA A 98 -1.72 3.83 -9.40
C ALA A 98 -2.63 4.05 -8.19
N TYR A 99 -3.01 3.01 -7.44
CA TYR A 99 -3.74 3.19 -6.18
C TYR A 99 -2.84 3.27 -4.94
N LEU A 100 -1.69 2.59 -4.94
CA LEU A 100 -0.78 2.59 -3.78
C LEU A 100 -0.13 3.95 -3.56
N LEU A 101 0.33 4.60 -4.63
CA LEU A 101 1.02 5.87 -4.52
C LEU A 101 0.15 6.97 -3.85
N PRO A 102 -1.07 7.27 -4.33
CA PRO A 102 -1.93 8.24 -3.65
C PRO A 102 -2.36 7.76 -2.26
N ALA A 103 -2.55 6.44 -2.05
CA ALA A 103 -2.84 5.90 -0.72
C ALA A 103 -1.71 6.21 0.28
N ILE A 104 -0.45 5.97 -0.08
CA ILE A 104 0.71 6.24 0.77
C ILE A 104 0.91 7.74 0.97
N LEU A 105 0.63 8.57 -0.04
CA LEU A 105 0.70 10.05 0.05
C LEU A 105 -0.41 10.67 0.88
N SER A 106 -1.54 9.97 1.08
CA SER A 106 -2.61 10.47 1.93
C SER A 106 -2.24 10.51 3.41
N GLU A 107 -1.25 9.69 3.82
CA GLU A 107 -0.88 9.47 5.23
C GLU A 107 -2.05 8.98 6.12
N GLN A 108 -3.14 8.53 5.49
CA GLN A 108 -4.29 7.95 6.16
C GLN A 108 -4.12 6.45 6.34
N LYS A 109 -4.83 5.88 7.32
CA LYS A 109 -4.96 4.43 7.46
C LYS A 109 -5.82 3.88 6.33
N ILE A 110 -5.21 3.14 5.41
CA ILE A 110 -5.88 2.58 4.23
C ILE A 110 -5.87 1.06 4.28
N VAL A 111 -7.01 0.46 3.94
CA VAL A 111 -7.16 -0.98 3.77
C VAL A 111 -7.25 -1.30 2.29
N ILE A 112 -6.38 -2.20 1.82
CA ILE A 112 -6.38 -2.68 0.44
C ILE A 112 -6.85 -4.13 0.44
N ALA A 113 -8.04 -4.36 -0.11
CA ALA A 113 -8.61 -5.69 -0.27
C ALA A 113 -8.31 -6.23 -1.66
N THR A 114 -7.77 -7.45 -1.74
CA THR A 114 -7.50 -8.16 -3.00
C THR A 114 -8.33 -9.42 -3.10
N ALA A 115 -8.52 -9.94 -4.32
CA ALA A 115 -9.33 -11.13 -4.55
C ALA A 115 -8.73 -12.42 -3.95
N ASN A 116 -7.40 -12.51 -3.85
CA ASN A 116 -6.72 -13.69 -3.33
C ASN A 116 -5.36 -13.35 -2.68
N LYS A 117 -4.79 -14.36 -2.00
CA LYS A 117 -3.52 -14.25 -1.28
C LYS A 117 -2.30 -13.99 -2.19
N SER A 118 -2.31 -14.50 -3.42
CA SER A 118 -1.20 -14.29 -4.35
C SER A 118 -1.07 -12.81 -4.73
N LEU A 119 -2.20 -12.15 -5.02
CA LEU A 119 -2.23 -10.71 -5.26
C LEU A 119 -1.82 -9.91 -4.02
N GLN A 120 -2.26 -10.34 -2.83
CA GLN A 120 -1.86 -9.70 -1.57
C GLN A 120 -0.34 -9.80 -1.34
N ASP A 121 0.23 -10.99 -1.57
CA ASP A 121 1.67 -11.24 -1.41
C ASP A 121 2.50 -10.45 -2.43
N GLN A 122 2.01 -10.33 -3.68
CA GLN A 122 2.63 -9.47 -4.69
C GLN A 122 2.70 -8.01 -4.21
N LEU A 123 1.61 -7.46 -3.66
CA LEU A 123 1.62 -6.10 -3.14
C LEU A 123 2.64 -5.95 -2.01
N PHE A 124 2.62 -6.89 -1.06
CA PHE A 124 3.41 -6.79 0.15
C PHE A 124 4.91 -7.03 -0.07
N ARG A 125 5.28 -7.96 -0.95
CA ARG A 125 6.69 -8.34 -1.18
C ARG A 125 7.36 -7.59 -2.32
N LYS A 126 6.57 -7.01 -3.24
CA LYS A 126 7.11 -6.33 -4.43
C LYS A 126 6.72 -4.87 -4.48
N ASP A 127 5.44 -4.57 -4.62
CA ASP A 127 4.99 -3.21 -4.96
C ASP A 127 5.20 -2.22 -3.80
N ILE A 128 4.94 -2.64 -2.56
CA ILE A 128 5.15 -1.84 -1.35
C ILE A 128 6.65 -1.57 -1.08
N PRO A 129 7.54 -2.59 -1.04
CA PRO A 129 8.98 -2.35 -0.87
C PRO A 129 9.57 -1.46 -1.99
N PHE A 130 9.10 -1.64 -3.22
CA PHE A 130 9.48 -0.81 -4.35
C PHE A 130 9.12 0.67 -4.14
N LEU A 131 7.88 0.97 -3.75
CA LEU A 131 7.45 2.34 -3.45
C LEU A 131 8.18 2.93 -2.23
N ARG A 132 8.51 2.11 -1.22
CA ARG A 132 9.31 2.55 -0.07
C ARG A 132 10.70 3.01 -0.49
N ASN A 133 11.35 2.27 -1.38
CA ASN A 133 12.67 2.64 -1.90
C ASN A 133 12.60 3.94 -2.71
N ILE A 134 11.57 4.11 -3.52
CA ILE A 134 11.44 5.25 -4.43
C ILE A 134 11.04 6.54 -3.72
N LEU A 135 10.14 6.46 -2.75
CA LEU A 135 9.66 7.65 -2.04
C LEU A 135 10.66 8.16 -1.00
N GLY A 136 11.67 7.37 -0.64
CA GLY A 136 12.70 7.77 0.32
C GLY A 136 12.16 8.07 1.71
N ARG A 137 10.95 7.58 2.04
CA ARG A 137 10.28 7.84 3.31
C ARG A 137 9.73 6.56 3.93
N PRO A 138 9.74 6.45 5.27
CA PRO A 138 9.18 5.30 5.95
C PRO A 138 7.65 5.32 5.86
N PHE A 139 7.06 4.15 5.63
CA PHE A 139 5.64 3.89 5.85
C PHE A 139 5.43 2.43 6.21
N ASP A 140 4.47 2.21 7.10
CA ASP A 140 4.14 0.89 7.62
C ASP A 140 3.12 0.20 6.73
N ALA A 141 3.30 -1.10 6.56
CA ALA A 141 2.34 -1.98 5.91
C ALA A 141 2.29 -3.28 6.68
N ILE A 142 1.08 -3.80 6.89
CA ILE A 142 0.85 -5.10 7.52
C ILE A 142 -0.03 -5.95 6.61
N VAL A 143 0.15 -7.26 6.68
CA VAL A 143 -0.70 -8.22 5.98
C VAL A 143 -1.67 -8.84 6.97
N VAL A 144 -2.95 -8.80 6.63
CA VAL A 144 -4.00 -9.50 7.39
C VAL A 144 -4.35 -10.79 6.65
N ILE A 145 -4.21 -11.93 7.34
CA ILE A 145 -4.56 -13.26 6.84
C ILE A 145 -5.61 -13.91 7.73
N GLY A 146 -6.50 -14.71 7.14
CA GLY A 146 -7.48 -15.48 7.91
C GLY A 146 -6.83 -16.53 8.82
N ARG A 147 -7.42 -16.81 9.98
CA ARG A 147 -6.88 -17.73 11.02
C ARG A 147 -6.43 -19.08 10.49
N ASN A 148 -7.20 -19.69 9.59
CA ASN A 148 -6.86 -20.99 8.98
C ASN A 148 -5.59 -20.97 8.11
N ASN A 149 -5.02 -19.79 7.87
CA ASN A 149 -3.80 -19.59 7.10
C ASN A 149 -2.59 -19.26 7.99
N CYS A 150 -2.79 -19.24 9.31
CA CYS A 150 -1.73 -19.11 10.28
C CYS A 150 -1.47 -20.48 10.90
N ILE A 151 -0.19 -20.80 11.14
CA ILE A 151 0.19 -22.02 11.85
C ILE A 151 -0.08 -21.81 13.34
N CYS A 152 -0.94 -22.65 13.92
CA CYS A 152 -1.12 -22.70 15.37
C CYS A 152 -0.06 -23.63 15.97
N ARG A 153 0.88 -23.09 16.74
CA ARG A 153 1.93 -23.89 17.40
C ARG A 153 1.35 -24.97 18.33
N HIS A 154 0.20 -24.72 18.94
CA HIS A 154 -0.46 -25.66 19.86
C HIS A 154 -1.04 -26.90 19.17
N ASN A 155 -1.41 -26.82 17.90
CA ASN A 155 -2.00 -27.95 17.16
C ASN A 155 -0.95 -28.75 16.36
N TRP A 156 0.33 -28.38 16.46
CA TRP A 156 1.43 -28.97 15.68
C TRP A 156 2.35 -29.88 16.53
N GLU A 157 2.03 -30.08 17.81
CA GLU A 157 2.59 -31.13 18.69
C GLU A 157 1.58 -32.27 18.87
#